data_AF-A0A1W1UEZ0-F1
#
_entry.id   AF-A0A1W1UEZ0-F1
#
_cell.length_a   1.000
_cell.length_b   1.000
_cell.length_c   1.000
_cell.angle_alpha   90.00
_cell.angle_beta   90.00
_cell.angle_gamma   90.00
#
_symmetry.space_group_name_H-M   'P 1'
#
loop_
_entity.id
_entity.type
_entity.pdbx_description
1 polymer ?
#
loop_
_entity_poly.entity_id
_entity_poly.type
_entity_poly.pdbx_seq_one_letter_code
_entity_poly.pdbx_strand_id
1 'polypeptide(L)'
;MKASEAPTIQSPTWNRYRDQVIAAIADVEILMQQLDKGINSEVLAEEVAERLGIEIDTPAAYEALLKLVRVTRPIAREGLRRTSEEQGGQFLLSL
;
A
#
# COMPACT_ATOMS: atom_id res chain seq x y z
N MET A 1 6.58 23.34 26.15
CA MET A 1 5.56 22.87 25.18
C MET A 1 6.28 22.48 23.90
N LYS A 2 6.38 21.17 23.59
CA LYS A 2 6.95 20.72 22.32
C LYS A 2 5.83 20.81 21.28
N ALA A 3 5.92 21.77 20.38
CA ALA A 3 5.06 21.81 19.20
C ALA A 3 5.32 20.52 18.42
N SER A 4 4.31 19.65 18.36
CA SER A 4 4.32 18.49 17.50
C SER A 4 4.29 19.03 16.07
N GLU A 5 5.46 19.13 15.43
CA GLU A 5 5.54 19.44 14.00
C GLU A 5 4.76 18.36 13.26
N ALA A 6 3.62 18.76 12.69
CA ALA A 6 2.89 17.89 11.79
C ALA A 6 3.87 17.44 10.69
N PRO A 7 3.98 16.13 10.40
CA PRO A 7 4.90 15.63 9.41
C PRO A 7 4.58 16.29 8.08
N THR A 8 5.42 17.26 7.71
CA THR A 8 5.36 17.90 6.41
C THR A 8 5.67 16.81 5.38
N ILE A 9 5.03 16.86 4.21
CA ILE A 9 5.18 15.91 3.09
C ILE A 9 6.67 15.70 2.67
N GLN A 10 7.57 16.53 3.19
CA GLN A 10 9.02 16.50 2.99
C GLN A 10 9.80 15.62 3.98
N SER A 11 9.17 14.99 4.98
CA SER A 11 9.89 14.07 5.88
C SER A 11 10.33 12.81 5.12
N PRO A 12 11.64 12.51 5.01
CA PRO A 12 12.12 11.29 4.34
C PRO A 12 11.59 10.02 4.98
N THR A 13 11.39 10.05 6.31
CA THR A 13 10.82 8.95 7.07
C THR A 13 9.35 8.71 6.71
N TRP A 14 8.58 9.78 6.51
CA TRP A 14 7.18 9.67 6.07
C TRP A 14 7.07 9.10 4.65
N ASN A 15 7.90 9.58 3.73
CA ASN A 15 7.91 9.06 2.35
C ASN A 15 8.28 7.57 2.32
N ARG A 16 9.30 7.15 3.07
CA ARG A 16 9.66 5.74 3.20
C ARG A 16 8.50 4.90 3.72
N TYR A 17 7.84 5.36 4.78
CA TYR A 17 6.70 4.66 5.36
C TYR A 17 5.54 4.54 4.35
N ARG A 18 5.21 5.63 3.65
CA ARG A 18 4.19 5.63 2.60
C ARG A 18 4.54 4.64 1.48
N ASP A 19 5.80 4.61 1.05
CA ASP A 19 6.25 3.72 -0.02
C ASP A 19 6.20 2.25 0.42
N GLN A 20 6.53 1.94 1.69
CA GLN A 20 6.35 0.61 2.28
C GLN A 20 4.87 0.18 2.30
N VAL A 21 3.96 1.11 2.65
CA VAL A 21 2.52 0.85 2.62
C VAL A 21 2.03 0.60 1.19
N ILE A 22 2.51 1.36 0.19
CA ILE A 22 2.18 1.14 -1.22
C ILE A 22 2.64 -0.26 -1.67
N ALA A 23 3.87 -0.66 -1.32
CA ALA A 23 4.39 -1.98 -1.64
C ALA A 23 3.57 -3.11 -0.98
N ALA A 24 3.27 -2.99 0.31
CA ALA A 24 2.45 -3.97 1.02
C ALA A 24 1.05 -4.10 0.40
N ILE A 25 0.42 -3.00 0.00
CA ILE A 25 -0.88 -3.04 -0.71
C ILE A 25 -0.76 -3.79 -2.04
N ALA A 26 0.30 -3.52 -2.81
CA ALA A 26 0.51 -4.18 -4.09
C ALA A 26 0.66 -5.71 -3.91
N ASP A 27 1.43 -6.14 -2.92
CA ASP A 27 1.62 -7.56 -2.61
C ASP A 27 0.31 -8.25 -2.21
N VAL A 28 -0.52 -7.59 -1.39
CA VAL A 28 -1.83 -8.13 -1.00
C VAL A 28 -2.75 -8.24 -2.22
N GLU A 29 -2.80 -7.20 -3.07
CA GLU A 29 -3.65 -7.19 -4.26
C GLU A 29 -3.21 -8.25 -5.27
N ILE A 30 -1.90 -8.47 -5.47
CA ILE A 30 -1.38 -9.58 -6.29
C ILE A 30 -1.84 -10.92 -5.73
N LEU A 31 -1.69 -11.14 -4.42
CA LEU A 31 -2.11 -12.39 -3.78
C LEU A 31 -3.62 -12.62 -3.97
N MET A 32 -4.44 -11.59 -3.78
CA MET A 32 -5.89 -11.70 -3.95
C MET A 32 -6.27 -11.96 -5.41
N GLN A 33 -5.58 -11.35 -6.38
CA GLN A 33 -5.75 -11.64 -7.81
C GLN A 33 -5.40 -13.09 -8.14
N GLN A 34 -4.31 -13.62 -7.61
CA GLN A 34 -3.92 -15.04 -7.80
C GLN A 34 -4.96 -16.01 -7.23
N LEU A 35 -5.66 -15.60 -6.17
CA LEU A 35 -6.72 -16.38 -5.54
C LEU A 35 -8.11 -16.16 -6.17
N ASP A 36 -8.21 -15.34 -7.21
CA ASP A 36 -9.46 -14.89 -7.83
C ASP A 36 -10.46 -14.30 -6.82
N LYS A 37 -9.94 -13.48 -5.90
CA LYS A 37 -10.71 -12.85 -4.83
C LYS A 37 -10.58 -11.33 -4.86
N GLY A 38 -11.68 -10.67 -4.48
CA GLY A 38 -11.67 -9.24 -4.17
C GLY A 38 -11.36 -8.99 -2.68
N ILE A 39 -10.78 -7.83 -2.39
CA ILE A 39 -10.52 -7.37 -1.01
C ILE A 39 -11.06 -5.96 -0.80
N ASN A 40 -11.80 -5.74 0.28
CA ASN A 40 -12.27 -4.40 0.68
C ASN A 40 -11.14 -3.64 1.40
N SER A 41 -11.39 -2.38 1.78
CA SER A 41 -10.31 -1.54 2.32
C SER A 41 -10.01 -1.86 3.79
N GLU A 42 -11.01 -2.35 4.51
CA GLU A 42 -10.94 -2.71 5.93
C GLU A 42 -10.03 -3.91 6.13
N VAL A 43 -10.29 -5.00 5.40
CA VAL A 43 -9.47 -6.22 5.43
C VAL A 43 -8.08 -5.93 4.83
N LEU A 44 -8.00 -5.12 3.78
CA LEU A 44 -6.70 -4.72 3.22
C LEU A 44 -5.85 -3.95 4.24
N ALA A 45 -6.45 -3.13 5.11
CA ALA A 45 -5.71 -2.42 6.15
C ALA A 45 -5.13 -3.37 7.21
N GLU A 46 -5.89 -4.40 7.60
CA GLU A 46 -5.42 -5.44 8.54
C GLU A 46 -4.26 -6.25 7.93
N GLU A 47 -4.41 -6.68 6.68
CA GLU A 47 -3.39 -7.42 5.93
C GLU A 47 -2.09 -6.63 5.70
N VAL A 48 -2.21 -5.31 5.53
CA VAL A 48 -1.06 -4.40 5.43
C VAL A 48 -0.39 -4.23 6.79
N ALA A 49 -1.17 -4.13 7.87
CA ALA A 49 -0.63 -4.03 9.22
C ALA A 49 0.20 -5.26 9.58
N GLU A 50 -0.32 -6.44 9.30
CA GLU A 50 0.36 -7.71 9.53
C GLU A 50 1.68 -7.79 8.75
N ARG A 51 1.66 -7.48 7.44
CA ARG A 51 2.87 -7.51 6.59
C ARG A 51 3.95 -6.52 7.04
N LEU A 52 3.55 -5.37 7.59
CA LEU A 52 4.48 -4.35 8.06
C LEU A 52 4.86 -4.53 9.54
N GLY A 53 4.31 -5.54 10.23
CA GLY A 53 4.54 -5.75 11.66
C GLY A 53 4.03 -4.59 12.52
N ILE A 54 2.97 -3.89 12.07
CA ILE A 54 2.38 -2.76 12.78
C ILE A 54 1.36 -3.29 13.77
N GLU A 55 1.65 -3.10 15.06
CA GLU A 55 0.67 -3.35 16.11
C GLU A 55 -0.38 -2.24 16.12
N ILE A 56 -1.65 -2.62 15.99
CA ILE A 56 -2.79 -1.70 16.04
C ILE A 56 -3.48 -1.91 17.39
N ASP A 57 -3.05 -1.14 18.37
CA ASP A 57 -3.52 -1.20 19.75
C ASP A 57 -4.69 -0.26 20.04
N THR A 58 -4.97 0.68 19.14
CA THR A 58 -6.01 1.70 19.31
C THR A 58 -6.89 1.86 18.06
N PRO A 59 -8.19 2.20 18.24
CA PRO A 59 -9.07 2.54 17.12
C PRO A 59 -8.54 3.70 16.27
N ALA A 60 -7.87 4.67 16.90
CA ALA A 60 -7.31 5.82 16.19
C ALA A 60 -6.14 5.43 15.27
N ALA A 61 -5.28 4.50 15.70
CA ALA A 61 -4.20 3.96 14.87
C ALA A 61 -4.77 3.18 13.67
N TYR A 62 -5.81 2.37 13.90
CA TYR A 62 -6.51 1.65 12.84
C TYR A 62 -7.07 2.61 11.79
N GLU A 63 -7.80 3.64 12.22
CA GLU A 63 -8.38 4.63 11.31
C GLU A 63 -7.32 5.37 10.50
N ALA A 64 -6.18 5.69 11.11
CA ALA A 64 -5.09 6.36 10.42
C ALA A 64 -4.51 5.47 9.30
N LEU A 65 -4.28 4.18 9.59
CA LEU A 65 -3.82 3.23 8.59
C LEU A 65 -4.87 3.01 7.50
N LEU A 66 -6.13 2.84 7.85
CA LEU A 66 -7.22 2.65 6.88
C LEU A 66 -7.34 3.85 5.93
N LYS A 67 -7.22 5.08 6.44
CA LYS A 67 -7.19 6.29 5.60
C LYS A 67 -6.00 6.29 4.66
N LEU A 68 -4.81 5.93 5.16
CA LEU A 68 -3.61 5.86 4.34
C LEU A 68 -3.77 4.81 3.22
N VAL A 69 -4.23 3.61 3.55
CA VAL A 69 -4.48 2.52 2.59
C VAL A 69 -5.47 2.95 1.52
N ARG A 70 -6.58 3.59 1.89
CA ARG A 70 -7.57 4.09 0.92
C ARG A 70 -6.98 5.10 -0.05
N VAL A 71 -6.12 6.00 0.42
CA VAL A 71 -5.48 7.04 -0.40
C VAL A 71 -4.37 6.47 -1.29
N THR A 72 -3.61 5.47 -0.81
CA THR A 72 -2.46 4.94 -1.55
C THR A 72 -2.79 3.72 -2.41
N ARG A 73 -3.92 3.04 -2.20
CA ARG A 73 -4.36 1.89 -3.01
C ARG A 73 -4.43 2.16 -4.51
N PRO A 74 -4.95 3.30 -5.01
CA PRO A 74 -4.90 3.61 -6.44
C PRO A 74 -3.47 3.71 -6.99
N ILE A 75 -2.52 4.23 -6.19
CA ILE A 75 -1.11 4.36 -6.57
C ILE A 75 -0.49 2.97 -6.70
N ALA A 76 -0.75 2.07 -5.74
CA ALA A 76 -0.29 0.69 -5.80
C ALA A 76 -0.82 -0.04 -7.06
N ARG A 77 -2.12 0.10 -7.35
CA ARG A 77 -2.75 -0.49 -8.54
C ARG A 77 -2.16 0.04 -9.85
N GLU A 78 -1.89 1.34 -9.92
CA GLU A 78 -1.25 1.94 -11.10
C GLU A 78 0.18 1.43 -11.28
N GLY A 79 0.93 1.25 -10.19
CA GLY A 79 2.25 0.62 -10.22
C GLY A 79 2.21 -0.82 -10.75
N LEU A 80 1.22 -1.61 -10.31
CA LEU A 80 0.98 -2.96 -10.82
C LEU A 80 0.65 -2.95 -12.32
N ARG A 81 -0.25 -2.05 -12.75
CA ARG A 81 -0.65 -1.92 -14.16
C ARG A 81 0.56 -1.64 -15.06
N ARG A 82 1.41 -0.69 -14.68
CA ARG A 82 2.63 -0.36 -15.44
C ARG A 82 3.60 -1.52 -15.53
N THR A 83 3.81 -2.22 -14.41
CA THR A 83 4.69 -3.40 -14.38
C THR A 83 4.16 -4.50 -15.32
N SER A 84 2.86 -4.75 -15.32
CA SER A 84 2.22 -5.70 -16.24
C SER A 84 2.31 -5.28 -17.70
N GLU A 85 2.18 -3.97 -18.00
CA GLU A 85 2.32 -3.44 -19.38
C GLU A 85 3.76 -3.52 -19.89
N GLU A 86 4.74 -3.19 -19.05
CA GLU A 86 6.17 -3.29 -19.37
C GLU A 86 6.59 -4.75 -19.60
N GLN A 87 6.12 -5.67 -18.75
CA GLN A 87 6.38 -7.10 -18.91
C GLN A 87 5.63 -7.68 -20.12
N GLY A 88 4.37 -7.31 -20.33
CA GLY A 88 3.59 -7.71 -21.51
C GLY A 88 4.20 -7.23 -22.83
N GLY A 89 4.80 -6.03 -22.83
CA GLY A 89 5.57 -5.50 -23.97
C GLY A 89 6.88 -6.26 -24.24
N GLN A 90 7.55 -6.77 -23.20
CA GLN A 90 8.75 -7.60 -23.36
C GLN A 90 8.45 -8.99 -23.94
N PHE A 91 7.30 -9.58 -23.62
CA PHE A 91 6.87 -10.85 -24.23
C PHE A 91 6.49 -10.70 -25.71
N LEU A 92 5.96 -9.54 -26.13
CA LEU A 92 5.62 -9.29 -27.54
C LEU A 92 6.84 -9.09 -28.45
N LEU A 93 7.99 -8.71 -27.90
CA LEU A 93 9.24 -8.53 -28.66
C LEU A 93 10.09 -9.81 -28.76
N SER A 94 9.63 -10.92 -28.15
CA SER A 94 10.33 -12.20 -28.12
C SER A 94 9.66 -13.30 -28.97
N LEU A 95 8.67 -12.94 -29.79
CA LEU A 95 8.01 -13.80 -30.78
C LEU A 95 8.34 -13.30 -32.20
#